data_AF-A0A6C2TXU2-F1
#
_entry.id   AF-A0A6C2TXU2-F1
#
_cell.length_a   1.000
_cell.length_b   1.000
_cell.length_c   1.000
_cell.angle_alpha   90.00
_cell.angle_beta   90.00
_cell.angle_gamma   90.00
#
_symmetry.space_group_name_H-M   'P 1'
#
loop_
_entity.id
_entity.type
_entity.pdbx_description
1 polymer ?
#
loop_
_entity_poly.entity_id
_entity_poly.type
_entity_poly.pdbx_seq_one_letter_code
_entity_poly.pdbx_strand_id
1 'polypeptide(L)'
;MSFIFEATRAGHTTNLTAYYDITRKEYLVWNGSQWIHHSESQLKRRLRQAGISAKPSDGLLLSAADSEILRVQDNCAVSYAGPLAGYNEGITEQNGNRVLVTLSPQLLEPVKGGFDVLLKTIKAILDDPDQPAQLLHFFGWLQWAVAALRSGSLMPGQALVMAGPVGCGKSLLQNLFTIIFGGRSAKPYQYMIGGTDFNSELFAAEHLMIEDEAPSTDYRSRRKLGSFIKQITVNQDQRFHAKKRDALMLKPFWRLSITLNDEPEDLHVLPPLDAGVEDKLIILRAFKRELPMPATTRTDKKAFWETLLSEIPAFLYWLLNSYKIPDALTSDRFGIAHYHNPDLITSLHTTSNEAEFLSLVEAYVKLPYAGTAANLEKELRQSAGRQADKLLFFAGAAGTYLARLSNLPNPQVIKQRSATENRWRIVTKGSLLFDPPSPPISHSSGGGGTL
;
A
#
# COMPACT_ATOMS: atom_id res chain seq x y z
N MET A 1 16.85 26.18 0.99
CA MET A 1 17.75 27.23 0.44
C MET A 1 16.91 28.12 -0.46
N SER A 2 16.79 29.40 -0.15
CA SER A 2 16.06 30.39 -0.93
C SER A 2 16.80 30.68 -2.24
N PHE A 3 16.27 30.23 -3.37
CA PHE A 3 16.75 30.69 -4.66
C PHE A 3 16.05 32.01 -5.00
N ILE A 4 16.63 33.12 -4.55
CA ILE A 4 16.30 34.44 -5.08
C ILE A 4 17.10 34.56 -6.38
N PHE A 5 16.41 34.44 -7.52
CA PHE A 5 16.99 34.79 -8.81
C PHE A 5 16.95 36.33 -8.93
N GLU A 6 18.05 37.00 -8.60
CA GLU A 6 18.27 38.39 -8.97
C GLU A 6 18.60 38.48 -10.47
N ALA A 7 17.57 38.67 -11.29
CA ALA A 7 17.75 38.95 -12.72
C ALA A 7 17.65 40.47 -12.95
N THR A 8 18.78 41.16 -12.86
CA THR A 8 18.90 42.61 -13.04
C THR A 8 18.99 42.97 -14.53
N ARG A 9 17.85 43.18 -15.21
CA ARG A 9 17.80 43.91 -16.50
C ARG A 9 16.49 44.69 -16.64
N ALA A 10 16.43 45.87 -16.01
CA ALA A 10 15.59 47.05 -16.35
C ALA A 10 15.60 48.13 -15.23
N GLY A 11 16.67 48.21 -14.41
CA GLY A 11 16.80 49.26 -13.38
C GLY A 11 15.77 49.22 -12.24
N HIS A 12 14.97 48.17 -12.15
CA HIS A 12 13.97 47.98 -11.09
C HIS A 12 14.15 46.57 -10.51
N THR A 13 14.69 46.46 -9.29
CA THR A 13 14.78 45.19 -8.56
C THR A 13 13.45 44.93 -7.86
N THR A 14 12.75 43.89 -8.30
CA THR A 14 11.51 43.44 -7.66
C THR A 14 11.88 42.24 -6.77
N ASN A 15 11.63 42.33 -5.45
CA ASN A 15 11.78 41.19 -4.54
C ASN A 15 10.59 40.21 -4.63
N LEU A 16 9.78 40.30 -5.69
CA LEU A 16 8.55 39.52 -5.84
C LEU A 16 8.88 38.20 -6.55
N THR A 17 8.82 37.10 -5.81
CA THR A 17 8.98 35.76 -6.40
C THR A 17 7.63 35.28 -6.93
N ALA A 18 7.53 35.12 -8.25
CA ALA A 18 6.31 34.67 -8.92
C ALA A 18 6.59 33.69 -10.06
N TYR A 19 5.64 32.77 -10.27
CA TYR A 19 5.62 31.83 -11.39
C TYR A 19 4.26 31.91 -12.10
N TYR A 20 4.23 31.57 -13.38
CA TYR A 20 3.01 31.54 -14.19
C TYR A 20 2.59 30.10 -14.49
N ASP A 21 1.45 29.66 -13.97
CA ASP A 21 0.86 28.36 -14.31
C ASP A 21 0.16 28.49 -15.67
N ILE A 22 0.78 27.93 -16.71
CA ILE A 22 0.31 28.04 -18.10
C ILE A 22 -1.05 27.38 -18.30
N THR A 23 -1.37 26.35 -17.52
CA THR A 23 -2.63 25.61 -17.64
C THR A 23 -3.78 26.37 -16.98
N ARG A 24 -3.54 26.95 -15.80
CA ARG A 24 -4.55 27.75 -15.08
C ARG A 24 -4.63 29.20 -15.56
N LYS A 25 -3.59 29.68 -16.25
CA LYS A 25 -3.43 31.10 -16.62
C LYS A 25 -3.45 32.02 -15.38
N GLU A 26 -2.82 31.55 -14.30
CA GLU A 26 -2.73 32.22 -13.01
C GLU A 26 -1.27 32.40 -12.61
N TYR A 27 -1.02 33.37 -11.73
CA TYR A 27 0.29 33.62 -11.16
C TYR A 27 0.34 33.09 -9.74
N LEU A 28 1.33 32.27 -9.42
CA LEU A 28 1.62 31.89 -8.05
C LEU A 28 2.67 32.83 -7.50
N VAL A 29 2.31 33.59 -6.47
CA VAL A 29 3.18 34.59 -5.85
C VAL A 29 3.49 34.17 -4.42
N TRP A 30 4.77 34.13 -4.08
CA TRP A 30 5.21 33.89 -2.71
C TRP A 30 4.88 35.10 -1.84
N ASN A 31 4.21 34.87 -0.70
CA ASN A 31 3.88 35.93 0.26
C ASN A 31 4.81 35.97 1.49
N GLY A 32 5.84 35.12 1.54
CA GLY A 32 6.68 34.92 2.73
C GLY A 32 6.41 33.63 3.49
N SER A 33 5.24 32.99 3.29
CA SER A 33 4.86 31.76 3.97
C SER A 33 4.21 30.69 3.08
N GLN A 34 3.52 31.09 2.01
CA GLN A 34 2.85 30.19 1.09
C GLN A 34 2.72 30.80 -0.31
N TRP A 35 2.49 29.94 -1.30
CA TRP A 35 2.11 30.36 -2.65
C TRP A 35 0.64 30.77 -2.70
N ILE A 36 0.38 31.98 -3.20
CA ILE A 36 -0.98 32.50 -3.39
C ILE A 36 -1.27 32.63 -4.88
N HIS A 37 -2.45 32.15 -5.27
CA HIS A 37 -2.96 32.31 -6.63
C HIS A 37 -3.42 33.74 -6.88
N HIS A 38 -2.94 34.32 -7.96
CA HIS A 38 -3.28 35.65 -8.42
C HIS A 38 -3.72 35.64 -9.87
N SER A 39 -4.80 36.38 -10.18
CA SER A 39 -5.04 36.82 -11.54
C SER A 39 -4.04 37.90 -11.93
N GLU A 40 -3.92 38.19 -13.23
CA GLU A 40 -3.06 39.26 -13.75
C GLU A 40 -3.34 40.61 -13.08
N SER A 41 -4.62 40.96 -12.92
CA SER A 41 -5.05 42.19 -12.22
C SER A 41 -4.59 42.23 -10.76
N GLN A 42 -4.58 41.09 -10.06
CA GLN A 42 -4.11 41.03 -8.68
C GLN A 42 -2.58 41.10 -8.60
N LEU A 43 -1.87 40.45 -9.53
CA LEU A 43 -0.41 40.59 -9.64
C LEU A 43 -0.02 42.05 -9.92
N LYS A 44 -0.69 42.72 -10.87
CA LYS A 44 -0.47 44.14 -11.18
C LYS A 44 -0.68 45.04 -9.95
N ARG A 45 -1.67 44.74 -9.10
CA ARG A 45 -1.87 45.45 -7.81
C ARG A 45 -0.71 45.24 -6.84
N ARG A 46 -0.17 44.01 -6.74
CA ARG A 46 1.00 43.72 -5.90
C ARG A 46 2.27 44.39 -6.41
N LEU A 47 2.49 44.40 -7.72
CA LEU A 47 3.61 45.12 -8.34
C LEU A 47 3.52 46.62 -8.01
N ARG A 48 2.33 47.21 -8.11
CA ARG A 48 2.10 48.61 -7.70
C ARG A 48 2.36 48.83 -6.21
N GLN A 49 1.94 47.92 -5.35
CA GLN A 49 2.23 47.97 -3.91
C GLN A 49 3.74 47.91 -3.63
N ALA A 50 4.49 47.16 -4.44
CA ALA A 50 5.95 47.07 -4.39
C ALA A 50 6.67 48.27 -5.03
N GLY A 51 5.95 49.33 -5.42
CA GLY A 51 6.52 50.56 -5.97
C GLY A 51 6.74 50.53 -7.49
N ILE A 52 6.30 49.50 -8.19
CA ILE A 52 6.49 49.36 -9.64
C ILE A 52 5.38 50.13 -10.36
N SER A 53 5.77 51.02 -11.28
CA SER A 53 4.80 51.84 -12.02
C SER A 53 3.86 51.00 -12.87
N ALA A 54 2.56 51.19 -12.67
CA ALA A 54 1.50 50.65 -13.52
C ALA A 54 1.15 51.56 -14.71
N LYS A 55 1.85 52.69 -14.86
CA LYS A 55 1.72 53.61 -16.00
C LYS A 55 2.98 53.54 -16.86
N PRO A 56 2.85 53.51 -18.20
CA PRO A 56 3.99 53.67 -19.10
C PRO A 56 4.71 54.99 -18.84
N SER A 57 6.04 54.97 -18.89
CA SER A 57 6.86 56.18 -18.90
C SER A 57 6.84 56.82 -20.28
N ASP A 58 7.18 58.11 -20.38
CA ASP A 58 7.21 58.84 -21.65
C ASP A 58 8.07 58.11 -22.69
N GLY A 59 7.47 57.84 -23.86
CA GLY A 59 8.11 57.14 -24.98
C GLY A 59 8.07 55.60 -24.90
N LEU A 60 7.55 55.00 -23.82
CA LEU A 60 7.39 53.54 -23.71
C LEU A 60 5.94 53.11 -23.94
N LEU A 61 5.77 51.95 -24.60
CA LEU A 61 4.45 51.35 -24.86
C LEU A 61 3.89 50.55 -23.67
N LEU A 62 4.78 50.02 -22.84
CA LEU A 62 4.44 49.17 -21.69
C LEU A 62 4.81 49.87 -20.38
N SER A 63 4.01 49.65 -19.35
CA SER A 63 4.40 50.02 -17.99
C SER A 63 5.48 49.08 -17.45
N ALA A 64 6.20 49.51 -16.42
CA ALA A 64 7.15 48.65 -15.73
C ALA A 64 6.45 47.41 -15.15
N ALA A 65 5.21 47.55 -14.65
CA ALA A 65 4.41 46.44 -14.15
C ALA A 65 4.02 45.46 -15.28
N ASP A 66 3.63 45.96 -16.44
CA ASP A 66 3.27 45.10 -17.58
C ASP A 66 4.49 44.36 -18.13
N SER A 67 5.66 45.02 -18.15
CA SER A 67 6.93 44.41 -18.54
C SER A 67 7.32 43.27 -17.59
N GLU A 68 7.11 43.45 -16.28
CA GLU A 68 7.38 42.40 -15.29
C GLU A 68 6.41 41.22 -15.40
N ILE A 69 5.13 41.49 -15.69
CA ILE A 69 4.14 40.43 -15.95
C ILE A 69 4.57 39.56 -17.14
N LEU A 70 4.95 40.18 -18.26
CA LEU A 70 5.47 39.47 -19.43
C LEU A 70 6.75 38.69 -19.09
N ARG A 71 7.67 39.28 -18.32
CA ARG A 71 8.89 38.60 -17.87
C ARG A 71 8.57 37.32 -17.10
N VAL A 72 7.58 37.35 -16.20
CA VAL A 72 7.13 36.18 -15.42
C VAL A 72 6.49 35.13 -16.33
N GLN A 73 5.67 35.54 -17.30
CA GLN A 73 5.08 34.62 -18.29
C GLN A 73 6.16 33.93 -19.14
N ASP A 74 7.13 34.68 -19.64
CA ASP A 74 8.12 34.18 -20.59
C ASP A 74 9.22 33.33 -19.92
N ASN A 75 9.63 33.70 -18.70
CA ASN A 75 10.82 33.11 -18.05
C ASN A 75 10.51 32.28 -16.80
N CYS A 76 9.32 32.44 -16.23
CA CYS A 76 8.88 31.79 -15.00
C CYS A 76 7.60 30.97 -15.20
N ALA A 77 7.31 30.56 -16.44
CA ALA A 77 6.25 29.62 -16.75
C ALA A 77 6.51 28.23 -16.14
N VAL A 78 5.45 27.61 -15.62
CA VAL A 78 5.44 26.23 -15.12
C VAL A 78 4.23 25.49 -15.70
N SER A 79 4.40 24.21 -16.02
CA SER A 79 3.33 23.34 -16.52
C SER A 79 2.36 22.90 -15.42
N TYR A 80 2.81 22.92 -14.17
CA TYR A 80 2.01 22.59 -13.01
C TYR A 80 2.52 23.32 -11.78
N ALA A 81 1.59 23.82 -10.96
CA ALA A 81 1.87 24.27 -9.63
C ALA A 81 0.94 23.60 -8.61
N GLY A 82 1.54 22.96 -7.60
CA GLY A 82 0.83 22.29 -6.53
C GLY A 82 1.74 21.36 -5.71
N PRO A 83 1.21 20.65 -4.71
CA PRO A 83 1.96 19.67 -3.95
C PRO A 83 2.39 18.49 -4.84
N LEU A 84 3.59 17.97 -4.61
CA LEU A 84 4.10 16.76 -5.24
C LEU A 84 4.74 15.85 -4.18
N ALA A 85 4.24 14.62 -4.08
CA ALA A 85 4.65 13.64 -3.10
C ALA A 85 6.13 13.30 -3.24
N GLY A 86 6.89 13.40 -2.15
CA GLY A 86 8.33 13.16 -2.10
C GLY A 86 9.22 14.36 -2.40
N TYR A 87 8.64 15.52 -2.71
CA TYR A 87 9.41 16.71 -3.10
C TYR A 87 9.22 17.83 -2.10
N ASN A 88 10.32 18.52 -1.82
CA ASN A 88 10.28 19.80 -1.13
C ASN A 88 9.74 20.89 -2.06
N GLU A 89 9.16 21.90 -1.44
CA GLU A 89 8.78 23.14 -2.08
C GLU A 89 9.91 23.74 -2.92
N GLY A 90 9.56 24.20 -4.12
CA GLY A 90 10.50 24.75 -5.08
C GLY A 90 10.25 24.26 -6.50
N ILE A 91 11.16 24.63 -7.40
CA ILE A 91 11.09 24.22 -8.80
C ILE A 91 11.77 22.87 -8.98
N THR A 92 11.11 21.99 -9.72
CA THR A 92 11.65 20.69 -10.16
C THR A 92 11.28 20.44 -11.62
N GLU A 93 12.11 19.68 -12.33
CA GLU A 93 11.85 19.24 -13.70
C GLU A 93 11.29 17.83 -13.67
N GLN A 94 10.16 17.62 -14.33
CA GLN A 94 9.42 16.35 -14.37
C GLN A 94 9.09 15.98 -15.81
N ASN A 95 9.83 15.04 -16.39
CA ASN A 95 9.65 14.59 -17.77
C ASN A 95 9.58 15.76 -18.78
N GLY A 96 10.51 16.72 -18.65
CA GLY A 96 10.57 17.92 -19.51
C GLY A 96 9.55 19.01 -19.16
N ASN A 97 8.77 18.84 -18.09
CA ASN A 97 7.87 19.86 -17.57
C ASN A 97 8.47 20.53 -16.35
N ARG A 98 8.50 21.86 -16.36
CA ARG A 98 8.84 22.65 -15.18
C ARG A 98 7.66 22.67 -14.21
N VAL A 99 7.88 22.20 -13.00
CA VAL A 99 6.86 22.05 -11.96
C VAL A 99 7.23 22.89 -10.75
N LEU A 100 6.29 23.69 -10.26
CA LEU A 100 6.39 24.36 -8.96
C LEU A 100 5.73 23.50 -7.88
N VAL A 101 6.55 22.88 -7.04
CA VAL A 101 6.09 22.20 -5.83
C VAL A 101 5.75 23.24 -4.80
N THR A 102 4.51 23.26 -4.31
CA THR A 102 4.01 24.32 -3.41
C THR A 102 4.00 23.91 -1.94
N LEU A 103 4.33 22.66 -1.61
CA LEU A 103 4.28 22.15 -0.24
C LEU A 103 5.25 20.97 -0.06
N SER A 104 6.17 21.12 0.90
CA SER A 104 7.10 20.06 1.34
C SER A 104 6.42 19.04 2.26
N PRO A 105 6.88 17.78 2.28
CA PRO A 105 6.58 16.86 3.38
C PRO A 105 7.19 17.37 4.70
N GLN A 106 6.52 17.11 5.83
CA GLN A 106 7.00 17.46 7.17
C GLN A 106 7.77 16.29 7.79
N LEU A 107 9.04 16.11 7.41
CA LEU A 107 9.85 15.00 7.90
C LEU A 107 10.36 15.27 9.33
N LEU A 108 10.13 14.33 10.25
CA LEU A 108 10.60 14.40 11.64
C LEU A 108 12.08 14.02 11.72
N GLU A 109 12.96 14.86 12.26
CA GLU A 109 14.39 14.54 12.30
C GLU A 109 14.71 13.31 13.18
N PRO A 110 15.54 12.35 12.71
CA PRO A 110 15.97 11.21 13.51
C PRO A 110 16.90 11.66 14.63
N VAL A 111 16.55 11.37 15.89
CA VAL A 111 17.32 11.76 17.08
C VAL A 111 17.48 10.56 17.99
N LYS A 112 18.65 10.35 18.61
CA LYS A 112 18.82 9.28 19.61
C LYS A 112 17.83 9.45 20.78
N GLY A 113 17.19 8.37 21.21
CA GLY A 113 16.29 8.38 22.36
C GLY A 113 15.65 7.01 22.62
N GLY A 114 14.72 6.96 23.57
CA GLY A 114 13.88 5.78 23.84
C GLY A 114 12.63 5.78 22.96
N PHE A 115 12.15 4.59 22.60
CA PHE A 115 10.93 4.38 21.82
C PHE A 115 10.16 3.14 22.30
N ASP A 116 10.18 2.90 23.61
CA ASP A 116 9.68 1.66 24.20
C ASP A 116 8.17 1.47 24.01
N VAL A 117 7.39 2.56 24.11
CA VAL A 117 5.93 2.51 23.94
C VAL A 117 5.58 2.19 22.48
N LEU A 118 6.25 2.84 21.53
CA LEU A 118 6.09 2.61 20.11
C LEU A 118 6.51 1.20 19.71
N LEU A 119 7.66 0.71 20.19
CA LEU A 119 8.12 -0.64 19.91
C LEU A 119 7.16 -1.69 20.48
N LYS A 120 6.72 -1.53 21.74
CA LYS A 120 5.73 -2.42 22.37
C LYS A 120 4.40 -2.38 21.62
N THR A 121 3.98 -1.22 21.13
CA THR A 121 2.76 -1.07 20.31
C THR A 121 2.89 -1.82 18.99
N ILE A 122 3.99 -1.62 18.26
CA ILE A 122 4.25 -2.35 17.01
C ILE A 122 4.26 -3.86 17.25
N LYS A 123 4.94 -4.33 18.31
CA LYS A 123 4.97 -5.76 18.66
C LYS A 123 3.61 -6.31 19.09
N ALA A 124 2.83 -5.54 19.85
CA ALA A 124 1.47 -5.94 20.22
C ALA A 124 0.61 -6.21 18.97
N ILE A 125 0.84 -5.44 17.91
CA ILE A 125 0.08 -5.53 16.65
C ILE A 125 0.68 -6.56 15.69
N LEU A 126 1.99 -6.64 15.50
CA LEU A 126 2.62 -7.38 14.39
C LEU A 126 3.56 -8.50 14.81
N ASP A 127 3.87 -8.67 16.10
CA ASP A 127 4.78 -9.74 16.54
C ASP A 127 4.07 -11.09 16.45
N ASP A 128 4.63 -12.01 15.68
CA ASP A 128 4.10 -13.36 15.50
C ASP A 128 5.13 -14.35 16.04
N PRO A 129 4.91 -14.98 17.22
CA PRO A 129 5.85 -15.92 17.79
C PRO A 129 6.16 -17.12 16.89
N ASP A 130 5.19 -17.53 16.08
CA ASP A 130 5.34 -18.64 15.14
C ASP A 130 6.01 -18.19 13.83
N GLN A 131 6.02 -16.87 13.55
CA GLN A 131 6.58 -16.28 12.35
C GLN A 131 7.46 -15.04 12.65
N PRO A 132 8.62 -15.22 13.32
CA PRO A 132 9.48 -14.11 13.76
C PRO A 132 10.01 -13.25 12.60
N ALA A 133 10.06 -13.81 11.38
CA ALA A 133 10.46 -13.08 10.19
C ALA A 133 9.49 -11.93 9.84
N GLN A 134 8.23 -11.99 10.25
CA GLN A 134 7.21 -10.99 9.94
C GLN A 134 7.64 -9.58 10.38
N LEU A 135 8.12 -9.46 11.62
CA LEU A 135 8.52 -8.18 12.19
C LEU A 135 9.80 -7.63 11.54
N LEU A 136 10.69 -8.52 11.09
CA LEU A 136 11.88 -8.13 10.33
C LEU A 136 11.50 -7.53 8.97
N HIS A 137 10.58 -8.16 8.24
CA HIS A 137 10.09 -7.61 6.96
C HIS A 137 9.39 -6.27 7.14
N PHE A 138 8.61 -6.12 8.22
CA PHE A 138 7.99 -4.84 8.56
C PHE A 138 9.02 -3.72 8.76
N PHE A 139 10.05 -3.95 9.59
CA PHE A 139 11.09 -2.95 9.82
C PHE A 139 11.92 -2.69 8.57
N GLY A 140 12.27 -3.72 7.80
CA GLY A 140 12.99 -3.57 6.53
C GLY A 140 12.21 -2.74 5.51
N TRP A 141 10.91 -3.00 5.35
CA TRP A 141 10.04 -2.21 4.48
C TRP A 141 9.99 -0.75 4.90
N LEU A 142 9.82 -0.49 6.20
CA LEU A 142 9.74 0.89 6.71
C LEU A 142 11.09 1.61 6.60
N GLN A 143 12.19 0.93 6.88
CA GLN A 143 13.55 1.47 6.73
C GLN A 143 13.79 1.88 5.27
N TRP A 144 13.48 0.99 4.32
CA TRP A 144 13.64 1.25 2.89
C TRP A 144 12.81 2.47 2.45
N ALA A 145 11.56 2.55 2.89
CA ALA A 145 10.68 3.68 2.59
C ALA A 145 11.22 5.00 3.14
N VAL A 146 11.63 5.04 4.40
CA VAL A 146 12.16 6.25 5.05
C VAL A 146 13.48 6.69 4.41
N ALA A 147 14.39 5.75 4.12
CA ALA A 147 15.67 6.05 3.49
C ALA A 147 15.49 6.63 2.07
N ALA A 148 14.58 6.06 1.29
CA ALA A 148 14.24 6.56 -0.05
C ALA A 148 13.66 7.98 0.00
N LEU A 149 12.67 8.23 0.85
CA LEU A 149 12.05 9.56 0.99
C LEU A 149 13.05 10.63 1.40
N ARG A 150 13.92 10.32 2.38
CA ARG A 150 14.91 11.28 2.91
C ARG A 150 16.04 11.58 1.93
N SER A 151 16.45 10.60 1.14
CA SER A 151 17.47 10.80 0.10
C SER A 151 16.94 11.50 -1.15
N GLY A 152 15.62 11.72 -1.25
CA GLY A 152 14.98 12.20 -2.47
C GLY A 152 15.01 11.17 -3.61
N SER A 153 15.29 9.90 -3.28
CA SER A 153 15.34 8.83 -4.26
C SER A 153 13.96 8.18 -4.41
N LEU A 154 13.47 8.11 -5.64
CA LEU A 154 12.17 7.52 -5.98
C LEU A 154 12.27 6.01 -6.11
N MET A 155 12.78 5.36 -5.06
CA MET A 155 12.95 3.92 -5.06
C MET A 155 11.59 3.22 -5.05
N PRO A 156 11.40 2.18 -5.87
CA PRO A 156 10.19 1.38 -5.83
C PRO A 156 10.02 0.75 -4.44
N GLY A 157 8.77 0.54 -4.02
CA GLY A 157 8.45 -0.05 -2.74
C GLY A 157 7.23 -0.95 -2.86
N GLN A 158 7.26 -2.09 -2.18
CA GLN A 158 6.15 -3.04 -2.12
C GLN A 158 4.95 -2.42 -1.41
N ALA A 159 3.74 -2.88 -1.76
CA ALA A 159 2.55 -2.51 -1.01
C ALA A 159 2.46 -3.34 0.27
N LEU A 160 2.25 -2.67 1.39
CA LEU A 160 2.13 -3.30 2.70
C LEU A 160 0.65 -3.62 2.97
N VAL A 161 0.35 -4.89 3.22
CA VAL A 161 -0.96 -5.40 3.56
C VAL A 161 -0.93 -5.86 5.02
N MET A 162 -1.90 -5.40 5.82
CA MET A 162 -2.08 -5.84 7.20
C MET A 162 -3.51 -6.37 7.36
N ALA A 163 -3.63 -7.67 7.67
CA ALA A 163 -4.92 -8.32 7.90
C ALA A 163 -5.01 -8.84 9.34
N GLY A 164 -6.13 -8.63 10.01
CA GLY A 164 -6.33 -9.04 11.40
C GLY A 164 -7.67 -8.57 11.95
N PRO A 165 -8.02 -8.89 13.20
CA PRO A 165 -9.35 -8.62 13.72
C PRO A 165 -9.65 -7.12 13.88
N VAL A 166 -10.94 -6.79 14.03
CA VAL A 166 -11.38 -5.41 14.26
C VAL A 166 -10.81 -4.87 15.58
N GLY A 167 -10.30 -3.63 15.53
CA GLY A 167 -9.77 -2.92 16.70
C GLY A 167 -8.42 -3.44 17.18
N CYS A 168 -7.64 -4.13 16.34
CA CYS A 168 -6.30 -4.59 16.68
C CYS A 168 -5.19 -3.54 16.45
N GLY A 169 -5.51 -2.34 15.95
CA GLY A 169 -4.52 -1.27 15.77
C GLY A 169 -4.00 -1.08 14.34
N LYS A 170 -4.58 -1.74 13.32
CA LYS A 170 -4.18 -1.59 11.91
C LYS A 170 -4.18 -0.12 11.44
N SER A 171 -5.29 0.59 11.66
CA SER A 171 -5.42 2.01 11.31
C SER A 171 -4.51 2.91 12.14
N LEU A 172 -4.18 2.51 13.38
CA LEU A 172 -3.18 3.23 14.20
C LEU A 172 -1.80 3.18 13.52
N LEU A 173 -1.37 2.01 13.05
CA LEU A 173 -0.12 1.87 12.31
C LEU A 173 -0.11 2.67 11.00
N GLN A 174 -1.20 2.63 10.23
CA GLN A 174 -1.30 3.45 9.02
C GLN A 174 -1.18 4.95 9.31
N ASN A 175 -1.81 5.43 10.38
CA ASN A 175 -1.67 6.83 10.80
C ASN A 175 -0.24 7.17 11.23
N LEU A 176 0.47 6.25 11.90
CA LEU A 176 1.89 6.42 12.20
C LEU A 176 2.74 6.49 10.92
N PHE A 177 2.45 5.68 9.91
CA PHE A 177 3.14 5.76 8.61
C PHE A 177 2.93 7.13 7.96
N THR A 178 1.71 7.67 8.00
CA THR A 178 1.43 9.02 7.49
C THR A 178 2.34 10.05 8.14
N ILE A 179 2.50 10.02 9.46
CA ILE A 179 3.40 10.95 10.18
C ILE A 179 4.85 10.71 9.79
N ILE A 180 5.30 9.45 9.76
CA ILE A 180 6.66 9.06 9.39
C ILE A 180 7.02 9.51 7.96
N PHE A 181 6.06 9.50 7.04
CA PHE A 181 6.23 9.88 5.63
C PHE A 181 5.95 11.36 5.34
N GLY A 182 5.82 12.22 6.35
CA GLY A 182 5.73 13.66 6.15
C GLY A 182 4.33 14.26 6.32
N GLY A 183 3.39 13.51 6.87
CA GLY A 183 2.09 13.98 7.34
C GLY A 183 0.98 13.99 6.29
N ARG A 184 1.24 13.57 5.04
CA ARG A 184 0.25 13.61 3.95
C ARG A 184 -0.19 12.20 3.57
N SER A 185 -1.50 12.01 3.47
CA SER A 185 -2.10 10.76 2.98
C SER A 185 -3.21 11.01 1.97
N ALA A 186 -3.44 10.03 1.10
CA ALA A 186 -4.55 10.03 0.15
C ALA A 186 -5.19 8.63 0.04
N LYS A 187 -6.44 8.57 -0.39
CA LYS A 187 -7.22 7.33 -0.52
C LYS A 187 -7.30 6.91 -1.98
N PRO A 188 -6.49 5.94 -2.45
CA PRO A 188 -6.34 5.65 -3.88
C PRO A 188 -7.44 4.76 -4.44
N TYR A 189 -8.25 4.11 -3.60
CA TYR A 189 -9.06 2.96 -3.99
C TYR A 189 -10.00 3.24 -5.17
N GLN A 190 -10.76 4.35 -5.15
CA GLN A 190 -11.65 4.74 -6.26
C GLN A 190 -10.92 4.91 -7.59
N TYR A 191 -9.72 5.48 -7.58
CA TYR A 191 -8.89 5.59 -8.80
C TYR A 191 -8.41 4.21 -9.25
N MET A 192 -7.94 3.38 -8.31
CA MET A 192 -7.41 2.04 -8.60
C MET A 192 -8.43 1.12 -9.25
N ILE A 193 -9.69 1.18 -8.84
CA ILE A 193 -10.78 0.38 -9.43
C ILE A 193 -11.40 1.04 -10.69
N GLY A 194 -10.94 2.23 -11.07
CA GLY A 194 -11.44 2.98 -12.23
C GLY A 194 -12.82 3.62 -12.00
N GLY A 195 -13.14 4.00 -10.77
CA GLY A 195 -14.31 4.82 -10.42
C GLY A 195 -14.12 6.31 -10.73
N THR A 196 -12.88 6.76 -10.93
CA THR A 196 -12.52 8.12 -11.34
C THR A 196 -11.26 8.12 -12.20
N ASP A 197 -11.17 9.02 -13.18
CA ASP A 197 -9.97 9.27 -13.98
C ASP A 197 -9.08 10.38 -13.38
N PHE A 198 -9.58 11.11 -12.37
CA PHE A 198 -8.85 12.18 -11.69
C PHE A 198 -8.12 11.63 -10.48
N ASN A 199 -6.87 12.05 -10.28
CA ASN A 199 -5.99 11.51 -9.25
C ASN A 199 -5.07 12.56 -8.60
N SER A 200 -5.41 13.84 -8.70
CA SER A 200 -4.54 14.91 -8.22
C SER A 200 -4.21 14.82 -6.73
N GLU A 201 -5.13 14.30 -5.92
CA GLU A 201 -4.93 14.06 -4.50
C GLU A 201 -3.88 12.99 -4.21
N LEU A 202 -3.72 11.99 -5.09
CA LEU A 202 -2.71 10.95 -4.90
C LEU A 202 -1.31 11.53 -5.06
N PHE A 203 -1.12 12.44 -6.02
CA PHE A 203 0.17 13.11 -6.24
C PHE A 203 0.50 14.12 -5.13
N ALA A 204 -0.46 14.50 -4.30
CA ALA A 204 -0.24 15.42 -3.19
C ALA A 204 0.25 14.73 -1.90
N ALA A 205 0.31 13.40 -1.86
CA ALA A 205 0.56 12.64 -0.64
C ALA A 205 1.53 11.46 -0.82
N GLU A 206 2.48 11.33 0.11
CA GLU A 206 3.45 10.24 0.14
C GLU A 206 2.82 8.90 0.52
N HIS A 207 1.85 8.93 1.42
CA HIS A 207 1.19 7.72 1.93
C HIS A 207 -0.15 7.49 1.23
N LEU A 208 -0.23 6.45 0.42
CA LEU A 208 -1.48 5.98 -0.15
C LEU A 208 -2.10 4.96 0.80
N MET A 209 -3.29 5.25 1.30
CA MET A 209 -3.90 4.50 2.40
C MET A 209 -5.25 3.94 1.98
N ILE A 210 -5.38 2.61 2.03
CA ILE A 210 -6.66 1.90 1.87
C ILE A 210 -7.06 1.34 3.24
N GLU A 211 -8.25 1.71 3.69
CA GLU A 211 -8.81 1.34 5.00
C GLU A 211 -10.22 0.76 4.82
N ASP A 212 -10.43 -0.55 4.99
CA ASP A 212 -11.76 -1.19 5.11
C ASP A 212 -12.88 -0.60 4.19
N GLU A 213 -12.54 -0.13 2.99
CA GLU A 213 -13.48 0.58 2.10
C GLU A 213 -14.34 -0.45 1.35
N ALA A 214 -15.27 -1.13 2.04
CA ALA A 214 -16.20 -2.15 1.53
C ALA A 214 -15.84 -2.66 0.12
N PRO A 215 -14.67 -3.31 -0.03
CA PRO A 215 -14.07 -3.39 -1.34
C PRO A 215 -14.84 -4.43 -2.13
N SER A 216 -15.08 -4.16 -3.40
CA SER A 216 -15.81 -5.10 -4.22
C SER A 216 -14.99 -6.37 -4.34
N THR A 217 -15.52 -7.49 -3.85
CA THR A 217 -14.92 -8.83 -4.00
C THR A 217 -14.99 -9.33 -5.43
N ASP A 218 -15.60 -8.54 -6.34
CA ASP A 218 -15.67 -8.87 -7.76
C ASP A 218 -14.28 -8.99 -8.39
N TYR A 219 -14.08 -10.08 -9.11
CA TYR A 219 -12.79 -10.43 -9.72
C TYR A 219 -12.20 -9.33 -10.62
N ARG A 220 -13.04 -8.51 -11.27
CA ARG A 220 -12.60 -7.45 -12.18
C ARG A 220 -11.96 -6.30 -11.41
N SER A 221 -12.58 -5.86 -10.31
CA SER A 221 -12.03 -4.83 -9.43
C SER A 221 -10.71 -5.28 -8.81
N ARG A 222 -10.60 -6.54 -8.37
CA ARG A 222 -9.33 -7.08 -7.86
C ARG A 222 -8.22 -7.11 -8.89
N ARG A 223 -8.53 -7.44 -10.15
CA ARG A 223 -7.55 -7.40 -11.24
C ARG A 223 -7.06 -5.99 -11.51
N LYS A 224 -7.96 -5.00 -11.48
CA LYS A 224 -7.58 -3.58 -11.61
C LYS A 224 -6.69 -3.13 -10.45
N LEU A 225 -7.05 -3.49 -9.22
CA LEU A 225 -6.25 -3.24 -8.02
C LEU A 225 -4.84 -3.83 -8.17
N GLY A 226 -4.73 -5.10 -8.58
CA GLY A 226 -3.45 -5.76 -8.84
C GLY A 226 -2.64 -5.09 -9.95
N SER A 227 -3.30 -4.64 -11.04
CA SER A 227 -2.63 -3.89 -12.11
C SER A 227 -2.07 -2.56 -11.63
N PHE A 228 -2.80 -1.84 -10.78
CA PHE A 228 -2.32 -0.58 -10.22
C PHE A 228 -1.18 -0.81 -9.23
N ILE A 229 -1.26 -1.84 -8.37
CA ILE A 229 -0.16 -2.24 -7.48
C ILE A 229 1.10 -2.52 -8.32
N LYS A 230 0.98 -3.26 -9.44
CA LYS A 230 2.09 -3.45 -10.39
C LYS A 230 2.63 -2.14 -10.92
N GLN A 231 1.77 -1.18 -11.25
CA GLN A 231 2.18 0.11 -11.78
C GLN A 231 2.95 0.95 -10.75
N ILE A 232 2.47 1.08 -9.51
CA ILE A 232 3.10 1.96 -8.51
C ILE A 232 4.35 1.35 -7.88
N THR A 233 4.45 0.01 -7.85
CA THR A 233 5.60 -0.70 -7.28
C THR A 233 6.75 -0.81 -8.29
N VAL A 234 6.53 -0.48 -9.57
CA VAL A 234 7.55 -0.66 -10.61
C VAL A 234 7.87 0.63 -11.35
N ASN A 235 6.86 1.45 -11.66
CA ASN A 235 7.04 2.62 -12.50
C ASN A 235 7.19 3.87 -11.64
N GLN A 236 8.26 4.64 -11.88
CA GLN A 236 8.43 5.96 -11.27
C GLN A 236 7.52 6.99 -11.93
N ASP A 237 7.33 6.89 -13.25
CA ASP A 237 6.48 7.78 -14.02
C ASP A 237 5.01 7.42 -13.87
N GLN A 238 4.23 8.39 -13.39
CA GLN A 238 2.81 8.24 -13.14
C GLN A 238 2.03 9.33 -13.86
N ARG A 239 0.92 8.91 -14.49
CA ARG A 239 0.04 9.82 -15.21
C ARG A 239 -0.77 10.65 -14.21
N PHE A 240 -0.42 11.92 -14.07
CA PHE A 240 -1.16 12.92 -13.31
C PHE A 240 -2.29 13.49 -14.16
N HIS A 241 -3.52 13.43 -13.66
CA HIS A 241 -4.68 13.98 -14.34
C HIS A 241 -5.57 14.71 -13.32
N ALA A 242 -5.43 16.03 -13.30
CA ALA A 242 -6.30 16.90 -12.52
C ALA A 242 -7.54 17.29 -13.31
N LYS A 243 -8.65 17.57 -12.62
CA LYS A 243 -9.89 17.99 -13.27
C LYS A 243 -9.69 19.29 -14.06
N LYS A 244 -10.22 19.31 -15.30
CA LYS A 244 -10.11 20.43 -16.27
C LYS A 244 -8.66 20.77 -16.66
N ARG A 245 -7.76 19.78 -16.68
CA ARG A 245 -6.38 19.96 -17.13
C ARG A 245 -5.94 18.80 -18.00
N ASP A 246 -4.99 19.08 -18.87
CA ASP A 246 -4.29 18.04 -19.60
C ASP A 246 -3.47 17.17 -18.64
N ALA A 247 -3.30 15.91 -19.02
CA ALA A 247 -2.53 14.98 -18.23
C ALA A 247 -1.02 15.25 -18.36
N LEU A 248 -0.30 15.11 -17.26
CA LEU A 248 1.16 15.21 -17.20
C LEU A 248 1.74 13.89 -16.73
N MET A 249 3.02 13.64 -17.04
CA MET A 249 3.77 12.53 -16.45
C MET A 249 4.64 13.09 -15.33
N LEU A 250 4.34 12.75 -14.08
CA LEU A 250 5.10 13.18 -12.90
C LEU A 250 5.65 11.96 -12.16
N LYS A 251 6.68 12.15 -11.34
CA LYS A 251 7.32 11.06 -10.60
C LYS A 251 7.10 11.17 -9.09
N PRO A 252 5.93 10.80 -8.55
CA PRO A 252 5.64 10.92 -7.12
C PRO A 252 6.34 9.83 -6.30
N PHE A 253 6.71 10.15 -5.07
CA PHE A 253 7.02 9.14 -4.06
C PHE A 253 5.71 8.60 -3.47
N TRP A 254 5.46 7.29 -3.62
CA TRP A 254 4.30 6.63 -3.03
C TRP A 254 4.69 5.42 -2.19
N ARG A 255 4.05 5.28 -1.04
CA ARG A 255 4.02 4.06 -0.24
C ARG A 255 2.56 3.68 0.00
N LEU A 256 2.18 2.49 -0.47
CA LEU A 256 0.84 1.97 -0.34
C LEU A 256 0.74 1.09 0.90
N SER A 257 -0.24 1.39 1.76
CA SER A 257 -0.67 0.48 2.82
C SER A 257 -2.14 0.11 2.63
N ILE A 258 -2.46 -1.14 2.89
CA ILE A 258 -3.80 -1.72 2.79
C ILE A 258 -4.10 -2.40 4.13
N THR A 259 -5.21 -2.03 4.74
CA THR A 259 -5.73 -2.72 5.92
C THR A 259 -7.07 -3.37 5.60
N LEU A 260 -7.23 -4.58 6.12
CA LEU A 260 -8.44 -5.40 5.97
C LEU A 260 -8.63 -6.27 7.22
N ASN A 261 -9.81 -6.85 7.39
CA ASN A 261 -9.96 -7.91 8.38
C ASN A 261 -9.41 -9.24 7.88
N ASP A 262 -9.18 -10.16 8.81
CA ASP A 262 -8.67 -11.51 8.54
C ASP A 262 -9.78 -12.53 8.25
N GLU A 263 -11.02 -12.07 8.07
CA GLU A 263 -12.12 -12.91 7.56
C GLU A 263 -11.86 -13.25 6.07
N PRO A 264 -12.14 -14.50 5.63
CA PRO A 264 -11.85 -14.94 4.26
C PRO A 264 -12.44 -14.02 3.17
N GLU A 265 -13.64 -13.49 3.40
CA GLU A 265 -14.33 -12.56 2.50
C GLU A 265 -13.57 -11.24 2.34
N ASP A 266 -13.02 -10.71 3.42
CA ASP A 266 -12.25 -9.46 3.43
C ASP A 266 -10.85 -9.67 2.82
N LEU A 267 -10.24 -10.84 3.05
CA LEU A 267 -9.00 -11.25 2.39
C LEU A 267 -9.18 -11.33 0.87
N HIS A 268 -10.36 -11.76 0.41
CA HIS A 268 -10.68 -11.85 -1.02
C HIS A 268 -10.79 -10.50 -1.73
N VAL A 269 -10.59 -9.37 -1.06
CA VAL A 269 -10.37 -8.05 -1.69
C VAL A 269 -9.02 -7.99 -2.41
N LEU A 270 -8.02 -8.70 -1.88
CA LEU A 270 -6.67 -8.66 -2.43
C LEU A 270 -6.64 -9.19 -3.86
N PRO A 271 -5.77 -8.64 -4.72
CA PRO A 271 -5.56 -9.20 -6.05
C PRO A 271 -5.13 -10.67 -5.96
N PRO A 272 -5.45 -11.50 -6.97
CA PRO A 272 -4.85 -12.83 -7.07
C PRO A 272 -3.32 -12.74 -6.96
N LEU A 273 -2.72 -13.56 -6.10
CA LEU A 273 -1.27 -13.66 -5.92
C LEU A 273 -0.65 -14.47 -7.07
N ASP A 274 -0.74 -13.92 -8.28
CA ASP A 274 -0.02 -14.44 -9.43
C ASP A 274 1.46 -14.05 -9.38
N ALA A 275 2.30 -14.73 -10.18
CA ALA A 275 3.73 -14.46 -10.27
C ALA A 275 4.08 -12.99 -10.60
N GLY A 276 3.11 -12.19 -11.08
CA GLY A 276 3.32 -10.78 -11.34
C GLY A 276 2.96 -9.86 -10.17
N VAL A 277 2.24 -10.32 -9.14
CA VAL A 277 1.85 -9.53 -7.94
C VAL A 277 2.57 -10.02 -6.68
N GLU A 278 2.91 -11.30 -6.59
CA GLU A 278 3.44 -11.94 -5.38
C GLU A 278 4.64 -11.18 -4.78
N ASP A 279 5.63 -10.84 -5.59
CA ASP A 279 6.84 -10.13 -5.17
C ASP A 279 6.61 -8.65 -4.79
N LYS A 280 5.41 -8.12 -5.05
CA LYS A 280 5.06 -6.69 -4.87
C LYS A 280 4.28 -6.43 -3.59
N LEU A 281 3.92 -7.47 -2.86
CA LEU A 281 3.18 -7.38 -1.61
C LEU A 281 4.03 -7.83 -0.43
N ILE A 282 3.81 -7.20 0.71
CA ILE A 282 4.15 -7.75 2.01
C ILE A 282 2.83 -7.94 2.74
N ILE A 283 2.46 -9.17 3.12
CA ILE A 283 1.21 -9.50 3.80
C ILE A 283 1.54 -9.91 5.22
N LEU A 284 1.17 -9.06 6.18
CA LEU A 284 1.38 -9.26 7.61
C LEU A 284 0.06 -9.58 8.31
N ARG A 285 0.13 -10.47 9.30
CA ARG A 285 -0.97 -10.73 10.22
C ARG A 285 -0.89 -9.76 11.41
N ALA A 286 -1.99 -9.09 11.68
CA ALA A 286 -2.16 -8.20 12.81
C ALA A 286 -2.91 -8.91 13.96
N PHE A 287 -2.49 -8.67 15.19
CA PHE A 287 -3.02 -9.31 16.39
C PHE A 287 -3.67 -8.29 17.31
N LYS A 288 -4.78 -8.67 17.95
CA LYS A 288 -5.40 -7.89 19.01
C LYS A 288 -4.81 -8.30 20.35
N ARG A 289 -3.90 -7.47 20.86
CA ARG A 289 -3.25 -7.65 22.18
C ARG A 289 -3.37 -6.39 23.01
N GLU A 290 -3.05 -6.49 24.29
CA GLU A 290 -3.02 -5.34 25.18
C GLU A 290 -1.95 -4.34 24.73
N LEU A 291 -2.34 -3.07 24.67
CA LEU A 291 -1.45 -1.96 24.33
C LEU A 291 -0.65 -1.52 25.56
N PRO A 292 0.56 -0.95 25.37
CA PRO A 292 1.44 -0.57 26.49
C PRO A 292 0.92 0.60 27.33
N MET A 293 -0.14 1.28 26.89
CA MET A 293 -0.81 2.35 27.61
C MET A 293 -2.32 2.23 27.47
N PRO A 294 -3.11 2.76 28.43
CA PRO A 294 -4.56 2.86 28.32
C PRO A 294 -4.97 3.60 27.03
N ALA A 295 -6.04 3.13 26.39
CA ALA A 295 -6.61 3.75 25.19
C ALA A 295 -8.15 3.72 25.23
N THR A 296 -8.73 3.75 26.43
CA THR A 296 -10.17 3.61 26.66
C THR A 296 -10.88 4.96 26.59
N THR A 297 -10.38 5.99 27.29
CA THR A 297 -10.97 7.33 27.28
C THR A 297 -10.38 8.21 26.17
N ARG A 298 -11.04 9.34 25.88
CA ARG A 298 -10.51 10.35 24.95
C ARG A 298 -9.15 10.91 25.42
N THR A 299 -9.01 11.14 26.73
CA THR A 299 -7.77 11.63 27.33
C THR A 299 -6.65 10.62 27.19
N ASP A 300 -6.94 9.34 27.45
CA ASP A 300 -5.95 8.26 27.32
C ASP A 300 -5.50 8.09 25.88
N LYS A 301 -6.44 8.08 24.93
CA LYS A 301 -6.12 8.01 23.49
C LYS A 301 -5.24 9.16 23.04
N LYS A 302 -5.50 10.38 23.53
CA LYS A 302 -4.68 11.56 23.22
C LYS A 302 -3.27 11.42 23.81
N ALA A 303 -3.16 11.08 25.09
CA ALA A 303 -1.86 10.91 25.76
C ALA A 303 -1.04 9.77 25.13
N PHE A 304 -1.69 8.66 24.77
CA PHE A 304 -1.04 7.56 24.07
C PHE A 304 -0.53 8.00 22.70
N TRP A 305 -1.35 8.69 21.91
CA TRP A 305 -0.93 9.23 20.61
C TRP A 305 0.23 10.22 20.73
N GLU A 306 0.17 11.17 21.66
CA GLU A 306 1.25 12.13 21.93
C GLU A 306 2.55 11.42 22.34
N THR A 307 2.44 10.35 23.13
CA THR A 307 3.60 9.53 23.51
C THR A 307 4.20 8.85 22.29
N LEU A 308 3.39 8.19 21.45
CA LEU A 308 3.85 7.57 20.21
C LEU A 308 4.56 8.59 19.30
N LEU A 309 3.98 9.78 19.12
CA LEU A 309 4.57 10.85 18.32
C LEU A 309 5.93 11.32 18.86
N SER A 310 6.08 11.45 20.19
CA SER A 310 7.34 11.88 20.78
C SER A 310 8.47 10.84 20.67
N GLU A 311 8.12 9.57 20.50
CA GLU A 311 9.07 8.47 20.31
C GLU A 311 9.46 8.21 18.83
N ILE A 312 8.72 8.76 17.85
CA ILE A 312 9.02 8.58 16.42
C ILE A 312 10.46 9.00 16.07
N PRO A 313 10.98 10.18 16.49
CA PRO A 313 12.37 10.58 16.21
C PRO A 313 13.42 9.53 16.64
N ALA A 314 13.23 8.92 17.82
CA ALA A 314 14.08 7.87 18.37
C ALA A 314 13.98 6.57 17.57
N PHE A 315 12.75 6.18 17.22
CA PHE A 315 12.51 5.04 16.37
C PHE A 315 13.12 5.21 14.97
N LEU A 316 13.01 6.39 14.34
CA LEU A 316 13.64 6.69 13.06
C LEU A 316 15.16 6.63 13.14
N TYR A 317 15.75 7.12 14.24
CA TYR A 317 17.19 7.04 14.45
C TYR A 317 17.65 5.58 14.50
N TRP A 318 16.98 4.76 15.32
CA TRP A 318 17.25 3.32 15.40
C TRP A 318 17.07 2.64 14.05
N LEU A 319 15.96 2.92 13.37
CA LEU A 319 15.61 2.31 12.09
C LEU A 319 16.67 2.60 11.02
N LEU A 320 17.18 3.83 10.93
CA LEU A 320 18.15 4.22 9.89
C LEU A 320 19.60 3.87 10.24
N ASN A 321 19.97 3.84 11.53
CA ASN A 321 21.38 3.74 11.94
C ASN A 321 21.73 2.42 12.65
N SER A 322 20.74 1.71 13.20
CA SER A 322 20.96 0.53 14.05
C SER A 322 20.34 -0.73 13.49
N TYR A 323 19.13 -0.64 12.93
CA TYR A 323 18.48 -1.77 12.29
C TYR A 323 19.20 -2.16 11.00
N LYS A 324 19.52 -3.44 10.87
CA LYS A 324 20.13 -4.02 9.67
C LYS A 324 19.18 -5.07 9.11
N ILE A 325 18.79 -4.90 7.86
CA ILE A 325 18.07 -5.94 7.12
C ILE A 325 19.02 -7.14 7.01
N PRO A 326 18.63 -8.33 7.49
CA PRO A 326 19.44 -9.53 7.30
C PRO A 326 19.67 -9.80 5.81
N ASP A 327 20.88 -10.20 5.42
CA ASP A 327 21.27 -10.41 4.02
C ASP A 327 20.30 -11.34 3.27
N ALA A 328 19.82 -12.40 3.94
CA ALA A 328 18.85 -13.35 3.39
C ALA A 328 17.48 -12.73 3.05
N LEU A 329 17.15 -11.57 3.62
CA LEU A 329 15.91 -10.84 3.38
C LEU A 329 16.12 -9.67 2.43
N THR A 330 17.33 -9.41 1.95
CA THR A 330 17.57 -8.30 1.03
C THR A 330 17.00 -8.58 -0.35
N SER A 331 16.59 -7.52 -1.04
CA SER A 331 16.11 -7.58 -2.42
C SER A 331 16.70 -6.41 -3.20
N ASP A 332 17.36 -6.70 -4.33
CA ASP A 332 17.98 -5.67 -5.17
C ASP A 332 16.96 -4.62 -5.65
N ARG A 333 15.70 -5.04 -5.84
CA ARG A 333 14.65 -4.19 -6.43
C ARG A 333 13.89 -3.37 -5.39
N PHE A 334 13.59 -3.97 -4.24
CA PHE A 334 12.68 -3.40 -3.25
C PHE A 334 13.36 -3.12 -1.90
N GLY A 335 14.66 -3.39 -1.78
CA GLY A 335 15.43 -3.32 -0.53
C GLY A 335 15.19 -4.50 0.41
N ILE A 336 13.95 -5.00 0.45
CA ILE A 336 13.50 -6.11 1.27
C ILE A 336 12.76 -7.15 0.40
N ALA A 337 12.91 -8.43 0.73
CA ALA A 337 12.17 -9.52 0.11
C ALA A 337 10.67 -9.38 0.43
N HIS A 338 9.83 -9.95 -0.44
CA HIS A 338 8.41 -10.08 -0.11
C HIS A 338 8.24 -11.07 1.04
N TYR A 339 7.16 -10.90 1.80
CA TYR A 339 6.78 -11.82 2.85
C TYR A 339 5.28 -11.96 2.88
N HIS A 340 4.81 -13.20 2.96
CA HIS A 340 3.40 -13.50 3.12
C HIS A 340 3.21 -14.36 4.35
N ASN A 341 2.40 -13.88 5.31
CA ASN A 341 2.06 -14.68 6.48
C ASN A 341 1.35 -15.98 6.04
N PRO A 342 1.89 -17.17 6.37
CA PRO A 342 1.36 -18.44 5.86
C PRO A 342 -0.09 -18.72 6.26
N ASP A 343 -0.54 -18.25 7.42
CA ASP A 343 -1.93 -18.44 7.87
C ASP A 343 -2.90 -17.65 7.00
N LEU A 344 -2.55 -16.39 6.68
CA LEU A 344 -3.37 -15.55 5.81
C LEU A 344 -3.42 -16.08 4.37
N ILE A 345 -2.30 -16.62 3.89
CA ILE A 345 -2.24 -17.27 2.57
C ILE A 345 -3.10 -18.53 2.54
N THR A 346 -3.05 -19.35 3.60
CA THR A 346 -3.92 -20.52 3.73
C THR A 346 -5.39 -20.12 3.73
N SER A 347 -5.76 -19.07 4.47
CA SER A 347 -7.11 -18.50 4.45
C SER A 347 -7.51 -17.95 3.08
N LEU A 348 -6.61 -17.28 2.36
CA LEU A 348 -6.85 -16.78 0.99
C LEU A 348 -7.09 -17.90 -0.04
N HIS A 349 -6.40 -19.02 0.10
CA HIS A 349 -6.55 -20.19 -0.77
C HIS A 349 -7.75 -21.05 -0.41
N THR A 350 -8.21 -20.97 0.83
CA THR A 350 -9.47 -21.58 1.26
C THR A 350 -10.60 -20.63 0.86
N THR A 351 -11.09 -20.71 -0.39
CA THR A 351 -12.23 -19.87 -0.79
C THR A 351 -13.38 -20.05 0.21
N SER A 352 -14.21 -19.02 0.39
CA SER A 352 -15.44 -19.08 1.21
C SER A 352 -16.23 -20.39 0.96
N ASN A 353 -16.28 -20.88 -0.29
CA ASN A 353 -16.92 -22.15 -0.63
C ASN A 353 -16.21 -23.42 -0.11
N GLU A 354 -14.88 -23.51 -0.18
CA GLU A 354 -14.11 -24.64 0.36
C GLU A 354 -14.15 -24.65 1.89
N ALA A 355 -14.15 -23.47 2.53
CA ALA A 355 -14.32 -23.32 3.96
C ALA A 355 -15.75 -23.68 4.42
N GLU A 356 -16.76 -23.19 3.71
CA GLU A 356 -18.17 -23.56 3.94
C GLU A 356 -18.37 -25.06 3.70
N PHE A 357 -17.71 -25.63 2.68
CA PHE A 357 -17.76 -27.05 2.38
C PHE A 357 -17.16 -27.88 3.52
N LEU A 358 -15.98 -27.51 4.01
CA LEU A 358 -15.35 -28.22 5.12
C LEU A 358 -16.16 -28.07 6.42
N SER A 359 -16.74 -26.89 6.67
CA SER A 359 -17.62 -26.64 7.81
C SER A 359 -18.88 -27.51 7.76
N LEU A 360 -19.48 -27.67 6.58
CA LEU A 360 -20.61 -28.59 6.39
C LEU A 360 -20.20 -30.05 6.59
N VAL A 361 -19.01 -30.45 6.13
CA VAL A 361 -18.46 -31.79 6.38
C VAL A 361 -18.26 -32.02 7.88
N GLU A 362 -17.63 -31.10 8.60
CA GLU A 362 -17.41 -31.21 10.04
C GLU A 362 -18.73 -31.26 10.84
N ALA A 363 -19.75 -30.51 10.40
CA ALA A 363 -21.03 -30.43 11.09
C ALA A 363 -21.93 -31.65 10.85
N TYR A 364 -21.88 -32.24 9.65
CA TYR A 364 -22.89 -33.20 9.20
C TYR A 364 -22.36 -34.58 8.77
N VAL A 365 -21.05 -34.74 8.64
CA VAL A 365 -20.41 -36.00 8.24
C VAL A 365 -19.56 -36.51 9.39
N LYS A 366 -19.65 -37.82 9.65
CA LYS A 366 -18.84 -38.44 10.71
C LYS A 366 -17.37 -38.52 10.27
N LEU A 367 -16.50 -37.78 10.95
CA LEU A 367 -15.05 -37.82 10.75
C LEU A 367 -14.36 -38.88 11.65
N PRO A 368 -13.26 -39.52 11.21
CA PRO A 368 -12.63 -39.35 9.89
C PRO A 368 -13.45 -40.02 8.78
N TYR A 369 -13.55 -39.33 7.64
CA TYR A 369 -14.27 -39.81 6.46
C TYR A 369 -13.31 -40.49 5.48
N ALA A 370 -13.76 -41.57 4.81
CA ALA A 370 -13.05 -42.20 3.72
C ALA A 370 -14.02 -42.65 2.62
N GLY A 371 -13.97 -42.02 1.45
CA GLY A 371 -14.96 -42.27 0.40
C GLY A 371 -14.71 -41.53 -0.92
N THR A 372 -15.69 -41.55 -1.81
CA THR A 372 -15.65 -40.81 -3.07
C THR A 372 -16.30 -39.44 -2.90
N ALA A 373 -15.94 -38.49 -3.76
CA ALA A 373 -16.56 -37.16 -3.76
C ALA A 373 -18.09 -37.23 -3.96
N ALA A 374 -18.56 -38.18 -4.79
CA ALA A 374 -19.99 -38.37 -5.06
C ALA A 374 -20.76 -38.87 -3.82
N ASN A 375 -20.17 -39.78 -3.04
CA ASN A 375 -20.79 -40.27 -1.81
C ASN A 375 -20.85 -39.17 -0.75
N LEU A 376 -19.78 -38.39 -0.60
CA LEU A 376 -19.74 -37.26 0.32
C LEU A 376 -20.76 -36.18 -0.06
N GLU A 377 -20.87 -35.85 -1.35
CA GLU A 377 -21.88 -34.92 -1.85
C GLU A 377 -23.31 -35.39 -1.57
N LYS A 378 -23.58 -36.68 -1.78
CA LYS A 378 -24.90 -37.27 -1.48
C LYS A 378 -25.22 -37.18 0.01
N GLU A 379 -24.26 -37.50 0.88
CA GLU A 379 -24.42 -37.44 2.33
C GLU A 379 -24.70 -36.00 2.79
N LEU A 380 -23.92 -35.02 2.31
CA LEU A 380 -24.10 -33.60 2.62
C LEU A 380 -25.46 -33.06 2.16
N ARG A 381 -25.94 -33.45 0.97
CA ARG A 381 -27.27 -33.04 0.50
C ARG A 381 -28.39 -33.64 1.33
N GLN A 382 -28.21 -34.86 1.86
CA GLN A 382 -29.19 -35.50 2.73
C GLN A 382 -29.24 -34.87 4.13
N SER A 383 -28.09 -34.45 4.66
CA SER A 383 -27.96 -33.99 6.04
C SER A 383 -28.06 -32.46 6.20
N ALA A 384 -27.46 -31.69 5.30
CA ALA A 384 -27.44 -30.22 5.33
C ALA A 384 -28.47 -29.57 4.36
N GLY A 385 -29.14 -30.36 3.53
CA GLY A 385 -30.26 -29.92 2.67
C GLY A 385 -29.96 -28.67 1.84
N ARG A 386 -30.73 -27.59 2.08
CA ARG A 386 -30.63 -26.33 1.32
C ARG A 386 -29.24 -25.69 1.36
N GLN A 387 -28.47 -25.88 2.44
CA GLN A 387 -27.12 -25.32 2.54
C GLN A 387 -26.15 -26.05 1.59
N ALA A 388 -26.20 -27.38 1.58
CA ALA A 388 -25.44 -28.19 0.63
C ALA A 388 -25.87 -27.94 -0.81
N ASP A 389 -27.17 -27.77 -1.08
CA ASP A 389 -27.67 -27.50 -2.43
C ASP A 389 -27.20 -26.15 -2.99
N LYS A 390 -27.14 -25.12 -2.15
CA LYS A 390 -26.61 -23.80 -2.52
C LYS A 390 -25.12 -23.86 -2.82
N LEU A 391 -24.36 -24.61 -2.02
CA LEU A 391 -22.91 -24.68 -2.13
C LEU A 391 -22.42 -25.62 -3.24
N LEU A 392 -23.14 -26.74 -3.45
CA LEU A 392 -22.84 -27.78 -4.42
C LEU A 392 -23.69 -27.63 -5.69
N PHE A 393 -24.03 -26.40 -6.09
CA PHE A 393 -25.01 -26.16 -7.16
C PHE A 393 -24.60 -26.68 -8.56
N PHE A 394 -23.32 -27.05 -8.79
CA PHE A 394 -22.82 -27.55 -10.06
C PHE A 394 -22.29 -28.98 -9.96
N ALA A 395 -22.34 -29.71 -11.08
CA ALA A 395 -21.88 -31.09 -11.15
C ALA A 395 -20.37 -31.20 -10.86
N GLY A 396 -20.00 -32.05 -9.89
CA GLY A 396 -18.61 -32.25 -9.50
C GLY A 396 -18.06 -31.18 -8.54
N ALA A 397 -18.92 -30.37 -7.93
CA ALA A 397 -18.53 -29.36 -6.95
C ALA A 397 -17.74 -29.94 -5.77
N ALA A 398 -18.24 -31.01 -5.15
CA ALA A 398 -17.53 -31.65 -4.04
C ALA A 398 -16.14 -32.16 -4.44
N GLY A 399 -16.01 -32.75 -5.63
CA GLY A 399 -14.71 -33.21 -6.13
C GLY A 399 -13.72 -32.07 -6.39
N THR A 400 -14.23 -30.93 -6.88
CA THR A 400 -13.45 -29.71 -7.11
C THR A 400 -12.92 -29.13 -5.79
N TYR A 401 -13.80 -29.01 -4.79
CA TYR A 401 -13.41 -28.50 -3.46
C TYR A 401 -12.43 -29.43 -2.76
N LEU A 402 -12.67 -30.75 -2.78
CA LEU A 402 -11.75 -31.74 -2.22
C LEU A 402 -10.37 -31.71 -2.88
N ALA A 403 -10.30 -31.57 -4.21
CA ALA A 403 -9.04 -31.48 -4.93
C ALA A 403 -8.24 -30.23 -4.54
N ARG A 404 -8.90 -29.09 -4.38
CA ARG A 404 -8.25 -27.85 -3.94
C ARG A 404 -7.79 -27.93 -2.49
N LEU A 405 -8.65 -28.41 -1.59
CA LEU A 405 -8.33 -28.62 -0.19
C LEU A 405 -7.15 -29.59 0.01
N SER A 406 -6.99 -30.57 -0.89
CA SER A 406 -5.86 -31.51 -0.83
C SER A 406 -4.51 -30.95 -1.24
N ASN A 407 -4.48 -29.79 -1.90
CA ASN A 407 -3.25 -29.12 -2.31
C ASN A 407 -2.77 -28.08 -1.28
N LEU A 408 -3.45 -27.93 -0.14
CA LEU A 408 -3.04 -27.00 0.91
C LEU A 408 -1.78 -27.50 1.64
N PRO A 409 -0.96 -26.60 2.22
CA PRO A 409 0.31 -26.97 2.87
C PRO A 409 0.18 -27.93 4.06
N ASN A 410 -0.98 -27.96 4.72
CA ASN A 410 -1.30 -28.90 5.80
C ASN A 410 -2.75 -29.42 5.61
N PRO A 411 -2.96 -30.37 4.68
CA PRO A 411 -4.30 -30.64 4.18
C PRO A 411 -5.08 -31.57 5.14
N GLN A 412 -6.23 -31.10 5.63
CA GLN A 412 -7.22 -31.97 6.31
C GLN A 412 -7.84 -33.01 5.37
N VAL A 413 -7.72 -32.79 4.05
CA VAL A 413 -8.25 -33.64 2.98
C VAL A 413 -7.09 -34.28 2.23
N ILE A 414 -6.97 -35.60 2.30
CA ILE A 414 -5.89 -36.35 1.66
C ILE A 414 -6.47 -37.13 0.48
N LYS A 415 -5.88 -36.95 -0.71
CA LYS A 415 -6.23 -37.74 -1.89
C LYS A 415 -5.59 -39.13 -1.81
N GLN A 416 -6.40 -40.18 -1.86
CA GLN A 416 -5.95 -41.56 -1.95
C GLN A 416 -6.00 -42.05 -3.40
N ARG A 417 -4.86 -42.53 -3.92
CA ARG A 417 -4.80 -43.11 -5.28
C ARG A 417 -5.45 -44.49 -5.29
N SER A 418 -6.39 -44.69 -6.21
CA SER A 418 -6.97 -45.99 -6.57
C SER A 418 -6.96 -46.14 -8.09
N ALA A 419 -6.86 -47.37 -8.58
CA ALA A 419 -6.74 -47.70 -10.01
C ALA A 419 -8.02 -47.38 -10.83
N THR A 420 -9.16 -47.19 -10.16
CA THR A 420 -10.47 -47.05 -10.82
C THR A 420 -11.19 -45.73 -10.51
N GLU A 421 -10.97 -45.12 -9.34
CA GLU A 421 -11.66 -43.88 -8.92
C GLU A 421 -10.83 -43.04 -7.95
N ASN A 422 -11.05 -41.71 -7.91
CA ASN A 422 -10.44 -40.82 -6.92
C ASN A 422 -11.13 -40.98 -5.55
N ARG A 423 -10.38 -41.41 -4.52
CA ARG A 423 -10.86 -41.51 -3.14
C ARG A 423 -10.24 -40.43 -2.26
N TRP A 424 -10.95 -40.03 -1.22
CA TRP A 424 -10.58 -38.94 -0.33
C TRP A 424 -10.69 -39.39 1.11
N ARG A 425 -9.69 -39.03 1.93
CA ARG A 425 -9.70 -39.18 3.39
C ARG A 425 -9.76 -37.79 4.01
N ILE A 426 -10.70 -37.57 4.94
CA ILE A 426 -10.84 -36.31 5.66
C ILE A 426 -10.63 -36.58 7.14
N VAL A 427 -9.72 -35.84 7.78
CA VAL A 427 -9.33 -36.02 9.19
C VAL A 427 -9.81 -34.86 10.05
N THR A 428 -10.02 -35.10 11.35
CA THR A 428 -10.43 -34.07 12.30
C THR A 428 -9.31 -33.06 12.54
N LYS A 429 -9.65 -31.77 12.57
CA LYS A 429 -8.74 -30.67 12.88
C LYS A 429 -8.00 -30.94 14.20
N GLY A 430 -6.66 -31.03 14.15
CA GLY A 430 -5.78 -31.32 15.29
C GLY A 430 -5.27 -32.76 15.44
N SER A 431 -5.69 -33.70 14.57
CA SER A 431 -5.27 -35.11 14.65
C SER A 431 -3.98 -35.49 13.90
N LEU A 432 -3.35 -34.55 13.17
CA LEU A 432 -2.19 -34.81 12.30
C LEU A 432 -0.85 -35.04 13.03
N LEU A 433 -0.83 -35.16 14.36
CA LEU A 433 0.39 -35.42 15.12
C LEU A 433 0.84 -36.90 15.13
N PHE A 434 0.04 -37.83 14.60
CA PHE A 434 0.37 -39.26 14.64
C PHE A 434 -0.12 -40.00 13.39
N ASP A 435 0.62 -39.91 12.30
CA ASP A 435 0.68 -41.02 11.33
C ASP A 435 2.15 -41.14 10.88
N PRO A 436 2.80 -42.31 11.03
CA PRO A 436 4.19 -42.49 10.62
C PRO A 436 4.31 -42.46 9.09
N PRO A 437 5.49 -42.06 8.55
CA PRO A 437 5.70 -42.05 7.10
C PRO A 437 5.51 -43.46 6.54
N SER A 438 4.87 -43.54 5.37
CA SER A 438 4.69 -44.80 4.63
C SER A 438 6.05 -45.47 4.38
N PRO A 439 6.16 -46.80 4.49
CA PRO A 439 7.42 -47.49 4.30
C PRO A 439 7.89 -47.37 2.83
N PRO A 440 9.22 -47.34 2.59
CA PRO A 440 9.75 -47.26 1.24
C PRO A 440 9.39 -48.53 0.45
N ILE A 441 8.98 -48.31 -0.80
CA ILE A 441 8.65 -49.36 -1.78
C ILE A 441 9.90 -50.20 -2.03
N SER A 442 9.84 -51.49 -1.69
CA SER A 442 10.85 -52.47 -2.11
C SER A 442 10.71 -52.72 -3.60
N HIS A 443 11.73 -52.35 -4.38
CA HIS A 443 11.87 -52.82 -5.75
C HIS A 443 12.22 -54.31 -5.71
N SER A 444 11.27 -55.17 -6.10
CA SER A 444 11.57 -56.55 -6.48
C SER A 444 12.31 -56.53 -7.81
N SER A 445 13.60 -56.84 -7.76
CA SER A 445 14.40 -57.17 -8.94
C SER A 445 13.87 -58.47 -9.53
N GLY A 446 13.32 -58.39 -10.74
CA GLY A 446 12.99 -59.55 -11.55
C GLY A 446 14.26 -60.31 -11.92
N GLY A 447 14.38 -61.53 -11.38
CA GLY A 447 15.35 -62.51 -11.85
C GLY A 447 14.98 -62.97 -13.25
N GLY A 448 15.82 -62.66 -14.23
CA GLY A 448 15.82 -63.30 -15.53
C GLY A 448 16.48 -64.67 -15.43
N GLY A 449 15.88 -65.68 -16.06
CA GLY A 449 16.46 -67.01 -16.21
C GLY A 449 15.71 -67.89 -17.20
N THR A 450 16.19 -67.81 -18.46
CA THR A 450 16.42 -68.90 -19.43
C THR A 450 15.26 -69.74 -19.98
N LEU A 451 15.01 -69.61 -21.29
CA LEU A 451 15.52 -70.50 -22.36
C LEU A 451 15.50 -69.78 -23.71
#